data_AF-A0A3D2JDX8-F1
#
_entry.id   AF-A0A3D2JDX8-F1
#
_cell.length_a   1.000
_cell.length_b   1.000
_cell.length_c   1.000
_cell.angle_alpha   90.00
_cell.angle_beta   90.00
_cell.angle_gamma   90.00
#
_symmetry.space_group_name_H-M   'P 1'
#
loop_
_entity.id
_entity.type
_entity.pdbx_description
1 polymer ?
#
loop_
_entity_poly.entity_id
_entity_poly.type
_entity_poly.pdbx_seq_one_letter_code
_entity_poly.pdbx_strand_id
1 'polypeptide(L)' 'MSDNEFRRPVSVDFAPNGSHCEWCGELAERQLTAIGGVYHNESGLFCNPCGEKFTQTVVNATQTLPPPIPTHFQAFL' A
#
# COMPACT_ATOMS: atom_id res chain seq x y z
N MET A 1 11.86 12.01 -8.99
CA MET A 1 10.88 11.45 -8.04
C MET A 1 11.61 10.37 -7.29
N SER A 2 11.66 10.43 -5.96
CA SER A 2 12.40 9.47 -5.15
C SER A 2 11.71 8.11 -5.19
N ASP A 3 12.14 7.25 -6.10
CA ASP A 3 11.87 5.82 -6.02
C ASP A 3 12.32 5.35 -4.64
N ASN A 4 11.38 4.93 -3.80
CA ASN A 4 11.71 4.32 -2.52
C ASN A 4 12.64 3.14 -2.80
N GLU A 5 13.84 3.13 -2.23
CA GLU A 5 14.94 2.19 -2.52
C GLU A 5 14.50 0.72 -2.39
N PHE A 6 13.42 0.46 -1.64
CA PHE A 6 12.85 -0.86 -1.40
C PHE A 6 11.71 -1.28 -2.33
N ARG A 7 11.16 -0.39 -3.18
CA ARG A 7 9.97 -0.65 -4.03
C ARG A 7 8.81 -1.34 -3.30
N ARG A 8 8.68 -1.14 -1.99
CA ARG A 8 7.62 -1.79 -1.21
C ARG A 8 6.32 -0.99 -1.33
N PRO A 9 5.18 -1.67 -1.58
CA PRO A 9 3.87 -1.03 -1.71
C PRO A 9 3.33 -0.54 -0.36
N VAL A 10 3.87 -1.03 0.75
CA VAL A 10 3.46 -0.69 2.12
C VAL A 10 4.69 -0.55 3.03
N SER A 11 4.61 0.35 4.01
CA SER A 11 5.47 0.32 5.19
C SER A 11 4.91 -0.68 6.20
N VAL A 12 5.79 -1.23 7.04
CA VAL A 12 5.45 -2.20 8.08
C VAL A 12 6.05 -1.72 9.40
N ASP A 13 5.21 -1.66 10.43
CA ASP A 13 5.58 -1.35 11.81
C ASP A 13 4.80 -2.26 12.78
N PHE A 14 5.07 -2.14 14.08
CA PHE A 14 4.40 -2.89 15.13
C PHE A 14 3.06 -2.27 15.49
N ALA A 15 2.05 -3.12 15.70
CA ALA A 15 0.81 -2.68 16.30
C ALA A 15 1.02 -2.38 17.79
N PRO A 16 0.47 -1.29 18.34
CA PRO A 16 0.43 -1.07 19.78
C PRO A 16 -0.23 -2.26 20.49
N ASN A 17 0.30 -2.65 21.65
CA ASN A 17 -0.21 -3.79 22.39
C ASN A 17 -1.70 -3.61 22.75
N GLY A 18 -2.51 -4.66 22.56
CA GLY A 18 -3.95 -4.63 22.82
C GLY A 18 -4.78 -3.86 21.79
N SER A 19 -4.18 -3.40 20.69
CA SER A 19 -4.94 -2.81 19.60
C SER A 19 -5.69 -3.87 18.77
N HIS A 20 -6.75 -3.45 18.10
CA HIS A 20 -7.62 -4.33 17.32
C HIS A 20 -7.51 -4.02 15.84
N CYS A 21 -7.61 -5.06 15.03
CA CYS A 21 -7.63 -5.05 13.59
C CYS A 21 -8.81 -4.23 13.09
N GLU A 22 -8.56 -3.24 12.24
CA GLU A 22 -9.60 -2.36 11.73
C GLU A 22 -10.61 -3.07 10.80
N TRP A 23 -10.27 -4.24 10.26
CA TRP A 23 -11.15 -4.98 9.33
C TRP A 23 -11.99 -6.06 9.99
N CYS A 24 -11.50 -6.70 11.05
CA CYS A 24 -12.18 -7.85 11.65
C CYS A 24 -12.35 -7.76 13.16
N GLY A 25 -11.78 -6.76 13.83
CA GLY A 25 -11.89 -6.57 15.27
C GLY A 25 -11.06 -7.51 16.13
N GLU A 26 -10.34 -8.49 15.55
CA GLU A 26 -9.39 -9.35 16.27
C GLU A 26 -8.13 -8.58 16.68
N LEU A 27 -7.27 -9.13 17.54
CA LEU A 27 -6.03 -8.46 17.93
C LEU A 27 -5.16 -8.13 16.71
N ALA A 28 -4.67 -6.88 16.67
CA ALA A 28 -3.72 -6.45 15.67
C ALA A 28 -2.31 -6.91 16.03
N GLU A 29 -1.55 -7.28 15.00
CA GLU A 29 -0.16 -7.73 15.12
C GLU A 29 0.80 -6.76 14.44
N ARG A 30 0.29 -5.97 13.48
CA ARG A 30 1.10 -5.07 12.66
C ARG A 30 0.35 -3.80 12.29
N GLN A 31 1.12 -2.74 12.13
CA GLN A 31 0.69 -1.51 11.49
C GLN A 31 1.21 -1.47 10.06
N LEU A 32 0.33 -1.28 9.09
CA LEU A 32 0.66 -1.17 7.67
C LEU A 32 0.22 0.20 7.18
N THR A 33 1.03 0.86 6.36
CA THR A 33 0.62 2.09 5.66
C THR A 33 0.94 1.94 4.18
N ALA A 34 -0.03 2.22 3.31
CA ALA A 34 0.20 2.21 1.87
C ALA A 34 1.19 3.33 1.48
N ILE A 35 2.17 2.99 0.66
CA ILE A 35 3.15 3.95 0.12
C ILE A 35 2.79 4.22 -1.34
N GLY A 36 2.12 5.35 -1.57
CA GLY A 36 1.65 5.74 -2.90
C GLY A 36 0.38 5.00 -3.35
N GLY A 37 -0.17 5.41 -4.50
CA GLY A 37 -1.45 4.88 -5.01
C GLY A 37 -2.68 5.59 -4.42
N VAL A 38 -3.87 5.01 -4.63
CA VAL A 38 -5.17 5.55 -4.17
C VAL A 38 -5.65 4.98 -2.83
N TYR A 39 -4.92 4.01 -2.29
CA TYR A 39 -5.30 3.32 -1.06
C TYR A 39 -4.80 4.07 0.17
N HIS A 40 -5.72 4.27 1.10
CA HIS A 40 -5.45 4.78 2.44
C HIS A 40 -6.18 3.87 3.44
N ASN A 41 -5.58 3.66 4.60
CA ASN A 41 -6.23 3.06 5.76
C ASN A 41 -6.42 4.12 6.84
N GLU A 42 -7.33 3.87 7.78
CA GLU A 42 -7.61 4.83 8.86
C GLU A 42 -6.57 4.69 9.97
N SER A 43 -6.58 3.54 10.65
CA SER A 43 -5.63 3.22 11.72
C SER A 43 -4.38 2.50 11.20
N GLY A 44 -4.55 1.76 10.11
CA GLY A 44 -3.53 0.88 9.55
C GLY A 44 -3.22 -0.33 10.42
N LEU A 45 -4.04 -0.66 11.41
CA LEU A 45 -3.82 -1.76 12.34
C LEU A 45 -4.48 -3.04 11.84
N PHE A 46 -3.69 -4.10 11.66
CA PHE A 46 -4.18 -5.36 11.12
C PHE A 46 -3.68 -6.56 11.92
N CYS A 47 -4.55 -7.56 12.04
CA CYS A 47 -4.09 -8.93 12.30
C CYS A 47 -3.33 -9.45 11.07
N ASN A 48 -2.63 -10.58 11.20
CA ASN A 48 -1.89 -11.15 10.08
C ASN A 48 -2.76 -11.40 8.83
N PRO A 49 -3.89 -12.13 8.88
CA PRO A 49 -4.68 -12.40 7.67
C PRO A 49 -5.22 -11.15 6.96
N CYS A 50 -5.72 -10.15 7.71
CA CYS A 50 -6.25 -8.92 7.12
C CYS A 50 -5.15 -8.05 6.51
N GLY A 51 -3.97 -8.00 7.14
CA GLY A 51 -2.85 -7.22 6.60
C GLY A 51 -2.27 -7.78 5.30
N GLU A 52 -2.39 -9.10 5.06
CA GLU A 52 -1.91 -9.72 3.81
C GLU A 52 -2.84 -9.32 2.68
N LYS A 53 -4.15 -9.38 2.94
CA LYS A 53 -5.17 -8.88 2.02
C LYS A 53 -5.00 -7.40 1.73
N PHE A 54 -4.75 -6.57 2.74
CA PHE A 54 -4.44 -5.15 2.56
C PHE A 54 -3.23 -4.96 1.63
N THR A 55 -2.12 -5.64 1.92
CA THR A 55 -0.90 -5.54 1.11
C THR A 55 -1.15 -5.95 -0.34
N GLN A 56 -1.87 -7.05 -0.58
CA GLN A 56 -2.21 -7.50 -1.94
C GLN A 56 -3.08 -6.48 -2.68
N THR A 57 -4.03 -5.86 -1.98
CA THR A 57 -4.88 -4.81 -2.54
C THR A 57 -4.05 -3.59 -2.98
N VAL A 58 -3.10 -3.15 -2.15
CA VAL A 58 -2.21 -2.02 -2.51
C VAL A 58 -1.31 -2.37 -3.70
N VAL A 59 -0.77 -3.60 -3.76
CA VAL A 59 0.02 -4.09 -4.92
C VAL A 59 -0.80 -4.06 -6.20
N ASN A 60 -2.01 -4.62 -6.17
CA ASN A 60 -2.86 -4.69 -7.36
C ASN A 60 -3.22 -3.31 -7.89
N ALA A 61 -3.42 -2.35 -6.98
CA ALA A 61 -3.72 -0.96 -7.30
C ALA A 61 -2.53 -0.19 -7.88
N THR A 62 -1.32 -0.46 -7.41
CA THR A 62 -0.11 0.17 -7.95
C THR A 62 0.24 -0.36 -9.34
N GLN A 63 -0.15 -1.59 -9.67
CA GLN A 63 0.02 -2.19 -11.00
C GLN A 63 -1.04 -1.77 -12.03
N THR A 64 -2.13 -1.11 -11.62
CA THR A 64 -3.20 -0.67 -12.53
C THR A 64 -3.00 0.74 -13.10
N LEU A 65 -1.94 1.45 -12.72
CA LEU A 65 -1.55 2.66 -13.45
C LEU A 65 -0.93 2.24 -14.80
N PRO A 66 -1.51 2.67 -15.95
CA PRO A 66 -0.83 2.46 -17.22
C PRO A 66 0.58 3.06 -17.13
N PRO A 67 1.60 2.44 -17.76
CA PRO A 67 2.91 3.07 -17.84
C PRO A 67 2.72 4.50 -18.35
N PRO A 68 3.49 5.49 -17.84
CA PRO A 68 3.36 6.86 -18.31
C PRO A 68 3.46 6.84 -19.82
N ILE A 69 2.37 7.23 -20.50
CA ILE A 69 2.36 7.38 -21.96
C ILE A 69 3.49 8.37 -22.23
N PRO A 70 4.53 8.02 -23.02
CA PRO A 70 5.58 8.97 -23.32
C PRO A 70 4.96 10.17 -24.02
N THR A 71 4.88 11.31 -23.31
CA THR A 71 4.26 12.55 -23.79
C THR A 71 5.17 13.33 -24.74
N HIS A 72 6.14 12.68 -25.38
CA HIS A 72 7.04 13.36 -26.32
C HIS A 72 7.42 12.48 -27.50
N PHE A 73 6.45 12.25 -28.39
CA PHE A 73 6.73 12.09 -29.81
C PHE A 73 5.79 13.00 -30.60
N GLN A 74 6.16 14.28 -30.67
CA GLN A 74 5.68 15.18 -31.71
C GLN A 74 6.86 15.57 -32.60
N ALA A 75 6.59 15.47 -33.91
CA ALA A 75 7.32 15.95 -35.08
C ALA A 75 8.66 15.23 -35.37
N PHE A 76 8.93 14.77 -36.59
CA PHE A 76 8.73 15.48 -37.87
C PHE A 76 8.08 14.64 -38.97
N LEU A 77 7.45 15.40 -39.88
CA LEU A 77 6.81 15.05 -41.16
C LEU A 77 7.48 13.92 -41.95
#